data_AF-A0A652KC54-F1
#
_entry.id   AF-A0A652KC54-F1
#
_cell.length_a   1.000
_cell.length_b   1.000
_cell.length_c   1.000
_cell.angle_alpha   90.00
_cell.angle_beta   90.00
_cell.angle_gamma   90.00
#
_symmetry.space_group_name_H-M   'P 1'
#
loop_
_entity.id
_entity.type
_entity.pdbx_description
1 polymer ?
#
loop_
_entity_poly.entity_id
_entity_poly.type
_entity_poly.pdbx_seq_one_letter_code
_entity_poly.pdbx_strand_id
1 'polypeptide(L)'
;MGVLALLWGSGFLWIKISLNEGLTPGWITFLRCALGAAVLLVLARAAGQRLPRDRATWGRLAVAAFFCNALPFLLFSVGEQTVDSGVAGVLNATTPLWSLLIGLALGTERPLRAGRATGLALGFAGVLVIFAPWDHGSGLMSLEALALLGASVSYAVAFAYMARHLAARGTAPLALSAAQLLAATGLSTPALAAGGAGTVTWAGLLAVAALGVLATGLTFHLNYRMIAEEGPTAAATVGYLLPVVSVGLGALVLGEPLTARVVAGMAVVLVGVGLARPRRRPGRAERTRPTKQARPDEQGRPNEQARPDDPARSGPASAGPSVPVPPDPGLPLPGPPGPVPQAVSRSARPRTPGSHDPS
;
A
#
# COMPACT_ATOMS: atom_id res chain seq x y z
N MET A 1 14.61 3.07 -8.28
CA MET A 1 15.33 2.61 -7.06
C MET A 1 16.13 3.69 -6.35
N GLY A 2 17.30 4.12 -6.85
CA GLY A 2 18.23 5.00 -6.11
C GLY A 2 17.62 6.33 -5.66
N VAL A 3 16.89 7.02 -6.54
CA VAL A 3 16.16 8.26 -6.21
C VAL A 3 15.15 8.03 -5.07
N LEU A 4 14.42 6.92 -5.10
CA LEU A 4 13.44 6.61 -4.05
C LEU A 4 14.10 6.37 -2.69
N ALA A 5 15.24 5.68 -2.68
CA ALA A 5 16.03 5.49 -1.46
C ALA A 5 16.59 6.80 -0.92
N LEU A 6 17.09 7.67 -1.82
CA LEU A 6 17.61 9.00 -1.45
C LEU A 6 16.51 9.86 -0.83
N LEU A 7 15.36 9.97 -1.49
CA LEU A 7 14.25 10.79 -1.00
C LEU A 7 13.71 10.28 0.34
N TRP A 8 13.48 8.97 0.47
CA TRP A 8 12.91 8.40 1.69
C TRP A 8 13.92 8.39 2.85
N GLY A 9 15.20 8.09 2.57
CA GLY A 9 16.28 8.15 3.55
C GLY A 9 16.64 9.57 3.99
N SER A 10 16.49 10.58 3.12
CA SER A 10 16.65 11.99 3.49
C SER A 10 15.57 12.52 4.44
N GLY A 11 14.49 11.77 4.67
CA GLY A 11 13.41 12.18 5.57
C GLY A 11 13.89 12.54 6.97
N PHE A 12 14.79 11.74 7.55
CA PHE A 12 15.37 11.98 8.88
C PHE A 12 16.23 13.25 8.88
N LEU A 13 17.04 13.48 7.84
CA LEU A 13 17.79 14.73 7.68
C LEU A 13 16.87 15.96 7.76
N TRP A 14 15.75 15.95 7.01
CA TRP A 14 14.82 17.10 7.00
C TRP A 14 14.08 17.30 8.32
N ILE A 15 13.78 16.22 9.05
CA ILE A 15 13.21 16.28 10.40
C ILE A 15 14.20 16.99 11.33
N LYS A 16 15.45 16.51 11.39
CA LYS A 16 16.50 17.09 12.21
C LYS A 16 16.77 18.57 11.91
N ILE A 17 16.86 18.95 10.62
CA ILE A 17 17.01 20.37 10.23
C ILE A 17 15.81 21.18 10.72
N SER A 18 14.58 20.69 10.53
CA SER A 18 13.37 21.40 10.97
C SER A 18 13.34 21.61 12.49
N LEU A 19 13.77 20.60 13.26
CA LEU A 19 13.87 20.68 14.72
C LEU A 19 14.92 21.70 15.17
N ASN A 20 16.11 21.69 14.55
CA ASN A 20 17.18 22.63 14.85
C ASN A 20 16.80 24.09 14.53
N GLU A 21 15.92 24.27 13.54
CA GLU A 21 15.34 25.56 13.13
C GLU A 21 14.09 25.96 13.93
N GLY A 22 13.81 25.27 15.05
CA GLY A 22 12.80 25.68 16.02
C GLY A 22 11.37 25.18 15.75
N LEU A 23 11.14 24.31 14.76
CA LEU A 23 9.84 23.67 14.61
C LEU A 23 9.67 22.57 15.66
N THR A 24 8.47 22.48 16.22
CA THR A 24 8.16 21.44 17.21
C THR A 24 7.73 20.13 16.53
N PRO A 25 7.88 18.97 17.20
CA PRO A 25 7.51 17.67 16.64
C PRO A 25 6.06 17.60 16.12
N GLY A 26 5.13 18.27 16.81
CA GLY A 26 3.74 18.38 16.39
C GLY A 26 3.58 19.11 15.05
N TRP A 27 4.24 20.26 14.90
CA TRP A 27 4.22 21.04 13.65
C TRP A 27 4.87 20.28 12.49
N ILE A 28 6.02 19.64 12.72
CA ILE A 28 6.72 18.85 11.70
C ILE A 28 5.81 17.73 11.19
N THR A 29 5.17 17.00 12.11
CA THR A 29 4.28 15.88 11.78
C THR A 29 3.06 16.36 10.99
N PHE A 30 2.40 17.42 11.46
CA PHE A 30 1.23 17.99 10.81
C PHE A 30 1.57 18.50 9.40
N LEU A 31 2.60 19.33 9.26
CA LEU A 31 2.99 19.92 7.97
C LEU A 31 3.46 18.86 6.99
N ARG A 32 4.25 17.87 7.43
CA ARG A 32 4.64 16.71 6.62
C ARG A 32 3.41 15.99 6.05
N CYS A 33 2.43 15.69 6.91
CA CYS A 33 1.20 15.00 6.49
C CYS A 33 0.37 15.87 5.56
N ALA A 34 0.18 17.15 5.88
CA ALA A 34 -0.65 18.09 5.12
C ALA A 34 -0.09 18.30 3.70
N LEU A 35 1.22 18.57 3.60
CA LEU A 35 1.90 18.79 2.32
C LEU A 35 1.97 17.50 1.50
N GLY A 36 2.28 16.36 2.14
CA GLY A 36 2.25 15.06 1.49
C GLY A 36 0.85 14.72 0.96
N ALA A 37 -0.19 14.98 1.76
CA ALA A 37 -1.58 14.81 1.35
C ALA A 37 -1.93 15.71 0.16
N ALA A 38 -1.55 16.99 0.19
CA ALA A 38 -1.79 17.94 -0.89
C ALA A 38 -1.18 17.44 -2.22
N VAL A 39 0.09 17.01 -2.19
CA VAL A 39 0.77 16.45 -3.37
C VAL A 39 0.03 15.21 -3.89
N LEU A 40 -0.27 14.24 -3.03
CA LEU A 40 -0.95 13.02 -3.45
C LEU A 40 -2.38 13.27 -3.93
N LEU A 41 -3.08 14.27 -3.39
CA LEU A 41 -4.41 14.66 -3.85
C LEU A 41 -4.38 15.28 -5.24
N VAL A 42 -3.41 16.15 -5.51
CA VAL A 42 -3.20 16.73 -6.84
C VAL A 42 -2.90 15.62 -7.83
N LEU A 43 -1.97 14.71 -7.50
CA LEU A 43 -1.62 13.58 -8.37
C LEU A 43 -2.79 12.61 -8.57
N ALA A 44 -3.56 12.30 -7.52
CA ALA A 44 -4.73 11.44 -7.62
C ALA A 44 -5.82 12.07 -8.52
N ARG A 45 -6.07 13.37 -8.38
CA ARG A 45 -7.01 14.08 -9.25
C ARG A 45 -6.52 14.16 -10.69
N ALA A 46 -5.24 14.44 -10.91
CA ALA A 46 -4.64 14.43 -12.24
C ALA A 46 -4.73 13.05 -12.91
N ALA A 47 -4.62 11.98 -12.13
CA ALA A 47 -4.82 10.60 -12.58
C ALA A 47 -6.30 10.20 -12.72
N GLY A 48 -7.26 11.12 -12.56
CA GLY A 48 -8.70 10.84 -12.63
C GLY A 48 -9.24 9.98 -11.49
N GLN A 49 -8.45 9.73 -10.45
CA GLN A 49 -8.84 8.90 -9.31
C GLN A 49 -9.66 9.71 -8.31
N ARG A 50 -10.71 9.08 -7.79
CA ARG A 50 -11.60 9.69 -6.79
C ARG A 50 -11.28 9.12 -5.41
N LEU A 51 -11.34 9.98 -4.39
CA LEU A 51 -11.21 9.55 -3.01
C LEU A 51 -12.37 8.61 -2.63
N PRO A 52 -12.15 7.69 -1.68
CA PRO A 52 -13.22 6.86 -1.13
C PRO A 52 -14.35 7.73 -0.56
N ARG A 53 -15.60 7.37 -0.89
CA ARG A 53 -16.80 8.02 -0.34
C ARG A 53 -17.41 7.28 0.85
N ASP A 54 -16.99 6.05 1.07
CA ASP A 54 -17.52 5.16 2.10
C ASP A 54 -16.96 5.50 3.49
N ARG A 55 -17.85 5.75 4.46
CA ARG A 55 -17.48 6.06 5.85
C ARG A 55 -16.73 4.90 6.52
N ALA A 56 -17.09 3.66 6.21
CA ALA A 56 -16.40 2.51 6.79
C ALA A 56 -14.94 2.42 6.29
N THR A 57 -14.68 2.85 5.06
CA THR A 57 -13.32 2.93 4.50
C THR A 57 -12.52 4.06 5.15
N TRP A 58 -13.12 5.21 5.42
CA TRP A 58 -12.49 6.26 6.22
C TRP A 58 -12.16 5.83 7.64
N GLY A 59 -13.04 5.06 8.30
CA GLY A 59 -12.75 4.49 9.63
C GLY A 59 -11.53 3.57 9.62
N ARG A 60 -11.43 2.66 8.64
CA ARG A 60 -10.25 1.81 8.47
C ARG A 60 -8.99 2.59 8.12
N LEU A 61 -9.12 3.60 7.24
CA LEU A 61 -8.02 4.49 6.88
C LEU A 61 -7.56 5.33 8.05
N ALA A 62 -8.43 5.74 8.97
CA ALA A 62 -8.04 6.48 10.16
C ALA A 62 -7.15 5.63 11.07
N VAL A 63 -7.49 4.35 11.28
CA VAL A 63 -6.63 3.42 12.04
C VAL A 63 -5.28 3.23 11.34
N ALA A 64 -5.29 2.98 10.02
CA ALA A 64 -4.06 2.86 9.25
C ALA A 64 -3.22 4.15 9.27
N ALA A 65 -3.87 5.31 9.14
CA ALA A 65 -3.25 6.62 9.17
C ALA A 65 -2.61 6.92 10.52
N PHE A 66 -3.28 6.54 11.61
CA PHE A 66 -2.75 6.68 12.96
C PHE A 66 -1.45 5.90 13.12
N PHE A 67 -1.47 4.59 12.90
CA PHE A 67 -0.31 3.73 13.14
C PHE A 67 0.80 3.85 12.08
N CYS A 68 0.46 4.19 10.83
CA CYS A 68 1.43 4.27 9.73
C CYS A 68 1.94 5.69 9.46
N ASN A 69 1.33 6.74 10.00
CA ASN A 69 1.72 8.12 9.67
C ASN A 69 1.73 9.01 10.92
N ALA A 70 0.57 9.31 11.50
CA ALA A 70 0.48 10.32 12.56
C ALA A 70 1.34 9.97 13.79
N LEU A 71 1.16 8.75 14.33
CA LEU A 71 1.92 8.29 15.49
C LEU A 71 3.42 8.11 15.19
N PRO A 72 3.85 7.36 14.16
CA PRO A 72 5.28 7.15 13.91
C PRO A 72 5.98 8.44 13.51
N PHE A 73 5.39 9.33 12.70
CA PHE A 73 6.04 10.58 12.33
C PHE A 73 6.24 11.52 13.53
N LEU A 74 5.28 11.53 14.47
CA LEU A 74 5.44 12.26 15.72
C LEU A 74 6.56 11.66 16.57
N LEU A 75 6.56 10.33 16.74
CA LEU A 75 7.59 9.63 17.50
C LEU A 75 8.99 9.79 16.90
N PHE A 76 9.14 9.80 15.57
CA PHE A 76 10.41 10.14 14.91
C PHE A 76 10.82 11.58 15.21
N SER A 77 9.89 12.53 15.09
CA SER A 77 10.18 13.94 15.35
C SER A 77 10.53 14.21 16.82
N VAL A 78 9.94 13.47 17.77
CA VAL A 78 10.31 13.51 19.20
C VAL A 78 11.66 12.83 19.42
N GLY A 79 11.85 11.64 18.85
CA GLY A 79 13.08 10.88 18.97
C GLY A 79 14.32 11.62 18.46
N GLU A 80 14.17 12.32 17.33
CA GLU A 80 15.25 13.09 16.73
C GLU A 80 15.58 14.40 17.45
N GLN A 81 14.86 14.78 18.51
CA GLN A 81 15.25 15.94 19.32
C GLN A 81 16.62 15.71 19.99
N THR A 82 16.89 14.49 20.43
CA THR A 82 18.15 14.12 21.09
C THR A 82 18.94 13.09 20.31
N VAL A 83 18.27 12.23 19.53
CA VAL A 83 18.92 11.17 18.74
C VAL A 83 19.29 11.70 17.35
N ASP A 84 20.44 11.26 16.86
CA ASP A 84 20.93 11.59 15.52
C ASP A 84 20.05 11.00 14.42
N SER A 85 19.91 11.74 13.32
CA SER A 85 19.10 11.37 12.16
C SER A 85 19.57 10.07 11.51
N GLY A 86 20.88 9.82 11.49
CA GLY A 86 21.46 8.56 11.04
C GLY A 86 20.95 7.37 11.86
N VAL A 87 20.96 7.50 13.19
CA VAL A 87 20.49 6.45 14.13
C VAL A 87 18.99 6.21 13.98
N ALA A 88 18.19 7.27 13.86
CA ALA A 88 16.74 7.18 13.62
C ALA A 88 16.42 6.36 12.36
N GLY A 89 17.16 6.57 11.26
CA GLY A 89 16.99 5.80 10.04
C GLY A 89 17.39 4.33 10.16
N VAL A 90 18.43 4.01 10.94
CA VAL A 90 18.81 2.61 11.22
C VAL A 90 17.73 1.91 12.04
N LEU A 91 17.17 2.57 13.04
CA LEU A 91 16.09 2.01 13.86
C LEU A 91 14.83 1.76 13.02
N ASN A 92 14.48 2.69 12.11
CA ASN A 92 13.38 2.47 11.18
C ASN A 92 13.57 1.23 10.30
N ALA A 93 14.81 0.88 9.92
CA ALA A 93 15.05 -0.35 9.16
C ALA A 93 14.80 -1.64 9.96
N THR A 94 14.54 -1.55 11.26
CA THR A 94 14.15 -2.70 12.10
C THR A 94 12.66 -3.01 12.02
N THR A 95 11.83 -2.16 11.40
CA THR A 95 10.37 -2.39 11.22
C THR A 95 10.01 -3.79 10.69
N PRO A 96 10.74 -4.42 9.75
CA PRO A 96 10.45 -5.78 9.32
C PRO A 96 10.57 -6.83 10.44
N LEU A 97 11.46 -6.62 11.42
CA LEU A 97 11.64 -7.49 12.57
C LEU A 97 10.39 -7.46 13.45
N TRP A 98 9.90 -6.27 13.76
CA TRP A 98 8.66 -6.06 14.52
C TRP A 98 7.44 -6.61 13.77
N SER A 99 7.42 -6.47 12.44
CA SER A 99 6.34 -6.99 11.59
C SER A 99 6.27 -8.52 11.65
N LEU A 100 7.42 -9.19 11.64
CA LEU A 100 7.49 -10.64 11.81
C LEU A 100 7.03 -11.07 13.21
N LEU A 101 7.50 -10.40 14.27
CA LEU A 101 7.11 -10.68 15.65
C LEU A 101 5.59 -10.57 15.87
N ILE A 102 4.98 -9.49 15.39
CA ILE A 102 3.53 -9.28 15.45
C ILE A 102 2.81 -10.33 14.62
N GLY A 103 3.32 -10.65 13.42
CA GLY A 103 2.76 -11.68 12.56
C GLY A 103 2.70 -13.07 13.22
N LEU A 104 3.73 -13.41 14.00
CA LEU A 104 3.81 -14.65 14.79
C LEU A 104 2.88 -14.61 16.00
N ALA A 105 2.88 -13.51 16.76
CA ALA A 105 2.02 -13.33 17.93
C ALA A 105 0.53 -13.44 17.56
N LEU A 106 0.15 -12.94 16.38
CA LEU A 106 -1.21 -13.02 15.88
C LEU A 106 -1.52 -14.34 15.14
N GLY A 107 -0.60 -15.31 15.12
CA GLY A 107 -0.78 -16.62 14.47
C GLY A 107 -0.90 -16.59 12.94
N THR A 108 -0.61 -15.44 12.31
CA THR A 108 -0.69 -15.27 10.84
C THR A 108 0.57 -15.72 10.10
N GLU A 109 1.69 -15.81 10.80
CA GLU A 109 2.95 -16.32 10.26
C GLU A 109 3.16 -17.79 10.60
N ARG A 110 3.77 -18.53 9.67
CA ARG A 110 4.13 -19.94 9.88
C ARG A 110 5.26 -20.08 10.91
N PRO A 111 5.44 -21.27 11.53
CA PRO A 111 6.51 -21.51 12.48
C PRO A 111 7.87 -21.02 11.98
N LEU A 112 8.62 -20.37 12.86
CA LEU A 112 9.92 -19.80 12.54
C LEU A 112 10.87 -20.88 12.00
N ARG A 113 11.32 -20.70 10.76
CA ARG A 113 12.50 -21.43 10.27
C ARG A 113 13.73 -20.88 10.99
N ALA A 114 14.68 -21.74 11.34
CA ALA A 114 15.89 -21.37 12.08
C ALA A 114 16.58 -20.11 11.51
N GLY A 115 16.69 -20.00 10.18
CA GLY A 115 17.27 -18.82 9.52
C GLY A 115 16.55 -17.49 9.75
N ARG A 116 15.22 -17.52 9.97
CA ARG A 116 14.45 -16.30 10.31
C ARG A 116 14.63 -15.90 11.77
N ALA A 117 14.69 -16.89 12.66
CA ALA A 117 14.97 -16.65 14.07
C ALA A 117 16.37 -16.07 14.26
N THR A 118 17.38 -16.59 13.55
CA THR A 118 18.74 -16.02 13.58
C THR A 118 18.79 -14.60 13.01
N GLY A 119 18.06 -14.33 11.92
CA GLY A 119 17.98 -12.96 11.37
C GLY A 119 17.33 -11.98 12.34
N LEU A 120 16.28 -12.42 13.05
CA LEU A 120 15.61 -11.62 14.08
C LEU A 120 16.52 -11.34 15.28
N ALA A 121 17.21 -12.37 15.79
CA ALA A 121 18.17 -12.22 16.88
C ALA A 121 19.33 -11.29 16.48
N LEU A 122 19.85 -11.43 15.27
CA LEU A 122 20.93 -10.60 14.76
C LEU A 122 20.47 -9.14 14.59
N GLY A 123 19.28 -8.92 14.03
CA GLY A 123 18.73 -7.58 13.89
C GLY A 123 18.52 -6.88 15.24
N PHE A 124 18.03 -7.62 16.24
CA PHE A 124 17.91 -7.11 17.61
C PHE A 124 19.27 -6.83 18.26
N ALA A 125 20.27 -7.71 18.05
CA ALA A 125 21.64 -7.49 18.50
C ALA A 125 22.23 -6.21 17.88
N GLY A 126 21.96 -5.93 16.60
CA GLY A 126 22.40 -4.70 15.95
C GLY A 126 21.81 -3.45 16.60
N VAL A 127 20.52 -3.48 16.98
CA VAL A 127 19.90 -2.42 17.77
C VAL A 127 20.61 -2.25 19.11
N LEU A 128 20.85 -3.33 19.85
CA LEU A 128 21.58 -3.28 21.12
C LEU A 128 23.01 -2.73 20.97
N VAL A 129 23.69 -2.99 19.85
CA VAL A 129 25.04 -2.46 19.59
C VAL A 129 25.02 -0.95 19.40
N ILE A 130 24.09 -0.42 18.59
CA ILE A 130 23.96 1.03 18.33
C ILE A 130 23.81 1.79 19.64
N PHE A 131 22.99 1.22 20.49
CA PHE A 131 22.47 1.83 21.68
C PHE A 131 23.30 1.50 22.93
N ALA A 132 24.07 0.41 22.92
CA ALA A 132 25.01 -0.03 23.94
C ALA A 132 24.52 0.05 25.41
N PRO A 133 23.50 -0.75 25.82
CA PRO A 133 22.84 -0.67 27.13
C PRO A 133 23.77 -0.75 28.33
N TRP A 134 24.89 -1.43 28.12
CA TRP A 134 25.92 -1.73 29.09
C TRP A 134 26.78 -0.50 29.45
N ASP A 135 26.76 0.57 28.65
CA ASP A 135 27.36 1.84 29.05
C ASP A 135 26.41 2.59 29.99
N HIS A 136 26.89 2.99 31.17
CA HIS A 136 26.08 3.65 32.22
C HIS A 136 25.59 5.08 31.85
N GLY A 137 25.83 5.52 30.61
CA GLY A 137 25.32 6.76 30.01
C GLY A 137 24.66 6.55 28.64
N SER A 138 24.30 5.30 28.30
CA SER A 138 23.95 4.85 26.94
C SER A 138 22.65 5.40 26.34
N GLY A 139 21.85 6.15 27.09
CA GLY A 139 20.61 6.74 26.56
C GLY A 139 19.60 5.71 26.05
N LEU A 140 19.77 4.41 26.34
CA LEU A 140 18.87 3.36 25.87
C LEU A 140 17.50 3.36 26.52
N MET A 141 17.47 3.89 27.72
CA MET A 141 16.26 4.20 28.47
C MET A 141 15.85 5.66 28.27
N SER A 142 16.46 6.38 27.32
CA SER A 142 15.97 7.70 26.94
C SER A 142 14.60 7.54 26.30
N LEU A 143 13.70 8.45 26.65
CA LEU A 143 12.32 8.42 26.16
C LEU A 143 12.28 8.52 24.63
N GLU A 144 13.27 9.19 24.06
CA GLU A 144 13.48 9.46 22.64
C GLU A 144 13.92 8.20 21.87
N ALA A 145 14.83 7.41 22.42
CA ALA A 145 15.20 6.10 21.90
C ALA A 145 13.98 5.15 21.86
N LEU A 146 13.23 5.11 22.96
CA LEU A 146 11.99 4.34 23.05
C LEU A 146 10.94 4.85 22.06
N ALA A 147 10.89 6.17 21.81
CA ALA A 147 9.98 6.74 20.83
C ALA A 147 10.31 6.22 19.41
N LEU A 148 11.58 6.21 19.00
CA LEU A 148 12.01 5.69 17.70
C LEU A 148 11.70 4.19 17.51
N LEU A 149 11.91 3.39 18.56
CA LEU A 149 11.51 1.98 18.56
C LEU A 149 9.98 1.83 18.49
N GLY A 150 9.25 2.63 19.27
CA GLY A 150 7.79 2.71 19.23
C GLY A 150 7.26 3.06 17.85
N ALA A 151 7.92 3.97 17.13
CA ALA A 151 7.58 4.31 15.74
C ALA A 151 7.73 3.09 14.82
N SER A 152 8.81 2.35 14.97
CA SER A 152 9.09 1.13 14.18
C SER A 152 8.07 0.01 14.46
N VAL A 153 7.66 -0.15 15.72
CA VAL A 153 6.58 -1.07 16.14
C VAL A 153 5.22 -0.60 15.59
N SER A 154 4.93 0.69 15.64
CA SER A 154 3.70 1.30 15.12
C SER A 154 3.53 0.99 13.63
N TYR A 155 4.60 1.12 12.84
CA TYR A 155 4.59 0.71 11.44
C TYR A 155 4.26 -0.77 11.25
N ALA A 156 4.86 -1.64 12.06
CA ALA A 156 4.62 -3.06 11.99
C ALA A 156 3.16 -3.44 12.29
N VAL A 157 2.54 -2.79 13.30
CA VAL A 157 1.10 -2.89 13.57
C VAL A 157 0.28 -2.42 12.36
N ALA A 158 0.65 -1.28 11.78
CA ALA A 158 -0.04 -0.75 10.62
C ALA A 158 0.00 -1.69 9.41
N PHE A 159 1.16 -2.27 9.11
CA PHE A 159 1.31 -3.22 8.00
C PHE A 159 0.49 -4.48 8.22
N ALA A 160 0.46 -5.03 9.43
CA ALA A 160 -0.39 -6.16 9.77
C ALA A 160 -1.89 -5.81 9.62
N TYR A 161 -2.30 -4.62 10.07
CA TYR A 161 -3.66 -4.13 9.93
C TYR A 161 -4.06 -3.94 8.45
N MET A 162 -3.23 -3.26 7.67
CA MET A 162 -3.47 -2.98 6.26
C MET A 162 -3.52 -4.27 5.43
N ALA A 163 -2.65 -5.25 5.73
CA ALA A 163 -2.67 -6.56 5.08
C ALA A 163 -4.00 -7.30 5.29
N ARG A 164 -4.62 -7.17 6.47
CA ARG A 164 -5.90 -7.83 6.79
C ARG A 164 -7.11 -7.09 6.26
N HIS A 165 -7.11 -5.76 6.33
CA HIS A 165 -8.31 -4.96 6.12
C HIS A 165 -8.35 -4.17 4.80
N LEU A 166 -7.20 -3.93 4.17
CA LEU A 166 -7.08 -3.08 2.97
C LEU A 166 -6.56 -3.82 1.73
N ALA A 167 -5.76 -4.88 1.89
CA ALA A 167 -5.12 -5.57 0.75
C ALA A 167 -6.11 -6.26 -0.22
N ALA A 168 -7.34 -6.55 0.21
CA ALA A 168 -8.31 -7.33 -0.57
C ALA A 168 -9.20 -6.51 -1.53
N ARG A 169 -9.04 -5.18 -1.66
CA ARG A 169 -10.08 -4.32 -2.23
C ARG A 169 -9.84 -3.71 -3.62
N GLY A 170 -8.78 -4.05 -4.35
CA GLY A 170 -8.58 -3.61 -5.75
C GLY A 170 -8.59 -2.08 -5.98
N THR A 171 -8.55 -1.30 -4.90
CA THR A 171 -8.65 0.16 -4.89
C THR A 171 -7.33 0.80 -5.29
N ALA A 172 -7.42 1.86 -6.09
CA ALA A 172 -6.27 2.58 -6.61
C ALA A 172 -5.35 3.07 -5.45
N PRO A 173 -4.09 2.61 -5.37
CA PRO A 173 -3.23 2.85 -4.20
C PRO A 173 -2.92 4.33 -3.94
N LEU A 174 -2.91 5.16 -5.00
CA LEU A 174 -2.61 6.58 -4.90
C LEU A 174 -3.74 7.34 -4.18
N ALA A 175 -5.00 7.14 -4.56
CA ALA A 175 -6.15 7.75 -3.89
C ALA A 175 -6.31 7.27 -2.43
N LEU A 176 -6.01 6.00 -2.14
CA LEU A 176 -6.00 5.50 -0.76
C LEU A 176 -4.89 6.15 0.07
N SER A 177 -3.69 6.29 -0.49
CA SER A 177 -2.57 6.94 0.20
C SER A 177 -2.85 8.42 0.46
N ALA A 178 -3.48 9.12 -0.50
CA ALA A 178 -3.95 10.49 -0.32
C ALA A 178 -4.98 10.59 0.82
N ALA A 179 -5.99 9.71 0.83
CA ALA A 179 -6.99 9.66 1.90
C ALA A 179 -6.36 9.33 3.27
N GLN A 180 -5.38 8.44 3.29
CA GLN A 180 -4.64 8.07 4.50
C GLN A 180 -3.85 9.27 5.05
N LEU A 181 -3.10 10.00 4.21
CA LEU A 181 -2.37 11.20 4.66
C LEU A 181 -3.30 12.34 5.07
N LEU A 182 -4.47 12.47 4.41
CA LEU A 182 -5.51 13.40 4.85
C LEU A 182 -6.01 13.06 6.26
N ALA A 183 -6.34 11.79 6.51
CA ALA A 183 -6.74 11.34 7.84
C ALA A 183 -5.61 11.56 8.86
N ALA A 184 -4.37 11.26 8.49
CA ALA A 184 -3.20 11.49 9.35
C ALA A 184 -3.03 12.98 9.69
N THR A 185 -3.27 13.88 8.73
CA THR A 185 -3.23 15.34 8.96
C THR A 185 -4.23 15.74 10.02
N GLY A 186 -5.48 15.31 9.90
CA GLY A 186 -6.52 15.58 10.90
C GLY A 186 -6.21 14.99 12.28
N LEU A 187 -5.66 13.78 12.32
CA LEU A 187 -5.24 13.11 13.56
C LEU A 187 -4.02 13.74 14.22
N SER A 188 -3.20 14.47 13.46
CA SER A 188 -2.01 15.15 13.96
C SER A 188 -2.32 16.54 14.52
N THR A 189 -3.50 17.10 14.23
CA THR A 189 -3.92 18.42 14.71
C THR A 189 -3.82 18.59 16.24
N PRO A 190 -4.24 17.63 17.08
CA PRO A 190 -4.11 17.77 18.54
C PRO A 190 -2.65 17.92 19.01
N ALA A 191 -1.68 17.35 18.27
CA ALA A 191 -0.26 17.46 18.62
C ALA A 191 0.27 18.90 18.46
N LEU A 192 -0.40 19.77 17.70
CA LEU A 192 -0.05 21.19 17.57
C LEU A 192 -0.20 21.94 18.90
N ALA A 193 -1.17 21.54 19.74
CA ALA A 193 -1.43 22.18 21.02
C ALA A 193 -0.33 21.88 22.06
N ALA A 194 0.40 20.77 21.91
CA ALA A 194 1.41 20.33 22.87
C ALA A 194 2.75 21.08 22.77
N GLY A 195 3.07 21.69 21.61
CA GLY A 195 4.39 22.26 21.36
C GLY A 195 4.47 23.79 21.32
N GLY A 196 3.34 24.49 21.19
CA GLY A 196 3.35 25.91 20.80
C GLY A 196 3.92 26.14 19.40
N ALA A 197 3.82 27.37 18.89
CA ALA A 197 4.56 27.78 17.70
C ALA A 197 5.95 28.22 18.16
N GLY A 198 6.96 27.38 17.95
CA GLY A 198 8.35 27.77 18.21
C GLY A 198 8.77 28.99 17.38
N THR A 199 10.03 29.42 17.50
CA THR A 199 10.56 30.48 16.63
C THR A 199 10.72 29.94 15.21
N VAL A 200 9.66 30.07 14.40
CA VAL A 200 9.62 29.54 13.04
C VAL A 200 10.57 30.33 12.14
N THR A 201 11.65 29.70 11.70
CA THR A 201 12.54 30.26 10.68
C THR A 201 12.10 29.81 9.28
N TRP A 202 12.48 30.59 8.26
CA TRP A 202 12.26 30.20 6.87
C TRP A 202 12.99 28.90 6.50
N ALA A 203 14.16 28.65 7.06
CA ALA A 203 14.93 27.44 6.83
C ALA A 203 14.17 26.19 7.34
N GLY A 204 13.60 26.26 8.55
CA GLY A 204 12.78 25.20 9.10
C GLY A 204 11.51 24.92 8.28
N LEU A 205 10.86 25.98 7.78
CA LEU A 205 9.70 25.85 6.88
C LEU A 205 10.07 25.20 5.54
N LEU A 206 11.22 25.55 4.97
CA LEU A 206 11.71 24.94 3.73
C LEU A 206 12.08 23.46 3.95
N ALA A 207 12.70 23.13 5.08
CA ALA A 207 13.04 21.75 5.43
C ALA A 207 11.79 20.88 5.60
N VAL A 208 10.78 21.35 6.35
CA VAL A 208 9.52 20.60 6.49
C VAL A 208 8.72 20.56 5.18
N ALA A 209 8.86 21.57 4.32
CA ALA A 209 8.29 21.55 2.99
C ALA A 209 8.95 20.48 2.10
N ALA A 210 10.28 20.38 2.11
CA ALA A 210 11.01 19.32 1.44
C ALA A 210 10.64 17.93 1.99
N LEU A 211 10.49 17.79 3.31
CA LEU A 211 10.04 16.57 3.98
C LEU A 211 8.64 16.12 3.53
N GLY A 212 7.69 17.05 3.48
CA GLY A 212 6.31 16.78 3.09
C GLY A 212 6.16 16.51 1.59
N VAL A 213 6.77 17.35 0.75
CA VAL A 213 6.62 17.29 -0.70
C VAL A 213 7.48 16.19 -1.32
N LEU A 214 8.79 16.18 -1.02
CA LEU A 214 9.75 15.30 -1.67
C LEU A 214 9.83 13.94 -0.96
N ALA A 215 10.11 13.95 0.34
CA ALA A 215 10.34 12.71 1.09
C ALA A 215 9.05 11.94 1.42
N THR A 216 7.87 12.59 1.35
CA THR A 216 6.58 11.93 1.59
C THR A 216 5.73 11.85 0.31
N GLY A 217 5.25 12.96 -0.23
CA GLY A 217 4.33 12.97 -1.38
C GLY A 217 4.90 12.33 -2.65
N LEU A 218 6.03 12.85 -3.15
CA LEU A 218 6.68 12.33 -4.35
C LEU A 218 7.19 10.90 -4.14
N THR A 219 7.73 10.61 -2.97
CA THR A 219 8.23 9.28 -2.60
C THR A 219 7.10 8.23 -2.63
N PHE A 220 5.91 8.54 -2.11
CA PHE A 220 4.78 7.61 -2.17
C PHE A 220 4.33 7.35 -3.62
N HIS A 221 4.32 8.38 -4.46
CA HIS A 221 4.02 8.23 -5.88
C HIS A 221 5.06 7.35 -6.59
N LEU A 222 6.35 7.60 -6.37
CA LEU A 222 7.45 6.82 -6.95
C LEU A 222 7.43 5.38 -6.43
N ASN A 223 7.16 5.15 -5.14
CA ASN A 223 7.02 3.80 -4.58
C ASN A 223 5.89 3.03 -5.26
N TYR A 224 4.73 3.67 -5.46
CA TYR A 224 3.61 3.07 -6.17
C TYR A 224 3.99 2.67 -7.61
N ARG A 225 4.63 3.59 -8.36
CA ARG A 225 5.12 3.29 -9.71
C ARG A 225 6.10 2.12 -9.71
N MET A 226 7.02 2.10 -8.75
CA MET A 226 8.01 1.04 -8.63
C MET A 226 7.39 -0.32 -8.31
N ILE A 227 6.35 -0.36 -7.47
CA ILE A 227 5.59 -1.59 -7.21
C ILE A 227 4.85 -2.04 -8.48
N ALA A 228 4.29 -1.11 -9.26
CA ALA A 228 3.55 -1.42 -10.48
C ALA A 228 4.47 -1.92 -11.62
N GLU A 229 5.64 -1.30 -11.78
CA GLU A 229 6.58 -1.57 -12.88
C GLU A 229 7.56 -2.71 -12.55
N GLU A 230 8.12 -2.74 -11.33
CA GLU A 230 9.21 -3.66 -10.93
C GLU A 230 8.77 -4.69 -9.86
N GLY A 231 7.59 -4.50 -9.27
CA GLY A 231 7.00 -5.41 -8.29
C GLY A 231 7.38 -5.12 -6.82
N PRO A 232 6.67 -5.75 -5.87
CA PRO A 232 6.85 -5.49 -4.43
C PRO A 232 8.23 -5.86 -3.87
N THR A 233 8.92 -6.83 -4.46
CA THR A 233 10.27 -7.24 -4.01
C THR A 233 11.28 -6.12 -4.22
N ALA A 234 11.18 -5.45 -5.36
CA ALA A 234 12.03 -4.34 -5.73
C ALA A 234 11.79 -3.16 -4.76
N ALA A 235 10.51 -2.83 -4.49
CA ALA A 235 10.10 -1.87 -3.47
C ALA A 235 10.62 -2.17 -2.08
N ALA A 236 10.60 -3.43 -1.68
CA ALA A 236 11.12 -3.84 -0.40
C ALA A 236 12.66 -3.73 -0.31
N THR A 237 13.38 -3.66 -1.43
CA THR A 237 14.85 -3.50 -1.44
C THR A 237 15.27 -2.08 -1.04
N VAL A 238 14.45 -1.08 -1.38
CA VAL A 238 14.70 0.32 -1.00
C VAL A 238 14.82 0.50 0.50
N GLY A 239 14.07 -0.27 1.30
CA GLY A 239 14.19 -0.26 2.76
C GLY A 239 15.60 -0.59 3.29
N TYR A 240 16.44 -1.32 2.56
CA TYR A 240 17.83 -1.58 2.96
C TYR A 240 18.79 -0.45 2.64
N LEU A 241 18.44 0.37 1.64
CA LEU A 241 19.24 1.55 1.28
C LEU A 241 18.95 2.72 2.22
N LEU A 242 17.82 2.70 2.94
CA LEU A 242 17.42 3.77 3.84
C LEU A 242 18.46 4.08 4.92
N PRO A 243 18.93 3.11 5.72
CA PRO A 243 19.94 3.36 6.75
C PRO A 243 21.24 3.92 6.18
N VAL A 244 21.66 3.42 5.01
CA VAL A 244 22.89 3.87 4.36
C VAL A 244 22.77 5.33 3.94
N VAL A 245 21.62 5.69 3.36
CA VAL A 245 21.33 7.08 2.97
C VAL A 245 21.19 7.98 4.20
N SER A 246 20.45 7.57 5.23
CA SER A 246 20.21 8.40 6.42
C SER A 246 21.51 8.67 7.17
N VAL A 247 22.33 7.63 7.39
CA VAL A 247 23.64 7.76 8.05
C VAL A 247 24.61 8.58 7.20
N GLY A 248 24.64 8.36 5.88
CA GLY A 248 25.49 9.13 4.97
C GLY A 248 25.11 10.61 4.95
N LEU A 249 23.82 10.94 4.88
CA LEU A 249 23.34 12.32 4.91
C LEU A 249 23.53 12.98 6.28
N GLY A 250 23.29 12.25 7.38
CA GLY A 250 23.57 12.72 8.74
C GLY A 250 25.04 13.11 8.92
N ALA A 251 25.95 12.25 8.47
CA ALA A 251 27.38 12.53 8.56
C ALA A 251 27.84 13.69 7.65
N LEU A 252 27.39 13.71 6.39
CA LEU A 252 27.87 14.68 5.40
C LEU A 252 27.25 16.06 5.55
N VAL A 253 25.98 16.15 5.93
CA VAL A 253 25.21 17.40 5.95
C VAL A 253 25.08 17.97 7.36
N LEU A 254 24.77 17.12 8.34
CA LEU A 254 24.60 17.53 9.74
C LEU A 254 25.90 17.45 10.55
N GLY A 255 26.95 16.82 10.01
CA GLY A 255 28.21 16.60 10.72
C GLY A 255 28.07 15.61 11.89
N GLU A 256 27.07 14.73 11.84
CA GLU A 256 26.82 13.75 12.91
C GLU A 256 28.01 12.77 13.04
N PRO A 257 28.48 12.49 14.28
CA PRO A 257 29.65 11.65 14.49
C PRO A 257 29.39 10.20 14.07
N LEU A 258 30.06 9.75 13.01
CA LEU A 258 30.07 8.35 12.59
C LEU A 258 30.95 7.51 13.52
N THR A 259 30.38 7.09 14.64
CA THR A 259 31.05 6.17 15.54
C THR A 259 31.13 4.77 14.91
N ALA A 260 32.22 4.05 15.18
CA ALA A 260 32.37 2.65 14.77
C ALA A 260 31.20 1.78 15.27
N ARG A 261 30.60 2.17 16.40
CA ARG A 261 29.42 1.55 16.99
C ARG A 261 28.18 1.67 16.09
N VAL A 262 27.88 2.86 15.58
CA VAL A 262 26.75 3.09 14.66
C VAL A 262 26.94 2.32 13.36
N VAL A 263 28.16 2.33 12.81
CA VAL A 263 28.48 1.59 11.57
C VAL A 263 28.35 0.08 11.76
N ALA A 264 28.93 -0.46 12.84
CA ALA A 264 28.83 -1.89 13.16
C ALA A 264 27.38 -2.30 13.42
N GLY A 265 26.65 -1.52 14.22
CA GLY A 265 25.24 -1.76 14.51
C GLY A 265 24.36 -1.74 13.26
N MET A 266 24.56 -0.75 12.37
CA MET A 266 23.89 -0.68 11.07
C MET A 266 24.16 -1.93 10.23
N ALA A 267 25.43 -2.35 10.11
CA ALA A 267 25.80 -3.55 9.36
C ALA A 267 25.08 -4.79 9.91
N VAL A 268 25.07 -4.96 11.23
CA VAL A 268 24.41 -6.08 11.91
C VAL A 268 22.89 -6.05 11.68
N VAL A 269 22.24 -4.88 11.79
CA VAL A 269 20.80 -4.71 11.50
C VAL A 269 20.49 -5.10 10.06
N LEU A 270 21.24 -4.59 9.09
CA LEU A 270 21.02 -4.87 7.66
C LEU A 270 21.16 -6.37 7.34
N VAL A 271 22.19 -7.02 7.89
CA VAL A 271 22.39 -8.46 7.73
C VAL A 271 21.25 -9.25 8.41
N GLY A 272 20.87 -8.88 9.63
CA GLY A 272 19.79 -9.53 10.36
C GLY A 272 18.44 -9.45 9.64
N VAL A 273 18.06 -8.26 9.18
CA VAL A 273 16.83 -8.04 8.39
C VAL A 273 16.89 -8.79 7.07
N GLY A 274 18.07 -8.83 6.42
CA GLY A 274 18.34 -9.62 5.21
C GLY A 274 18.05 -11.11 5.39
N LEU A 275 18.57 -11.69 6.48
CA LEU A 275 18.38 -13.11 6.83
C LEU A 275 16.95 -13.43 7.26
N ALA A 276 16.26 -12.49 7.91
CA ALA A 276 14.89 -12.66 8.36
C ALA A 276 13.88 -12.79 7.20
N ARG A 277 14.25 -12.41 5.98
CA ARG A 277 13.33 -12.44 4.85
C ARG A 277 12.98 -13.86 4.38
N PRO A 278 11.71 -14.09 3.99
CA PRO A 278 11.35 -15.24 3.19
C PRO A 278 12.16 -15.28 1.88
N ARG A 279 13.05 -16.26 1.71
CA ARG A 279 13.53 -16.64 0.38
C ARG A 279 12.36 -17.22 -0.40
N ARG A 280 11.71 -16.42 -1.26
CA ARG A 280 10.82 -16.96 -2.29
C ARG A 280 11.72 -17.61 -3.35
N ARG A 281 11.59 -18.92 -3.52
CA ARG A 281 12.20 -19.62 -4.67
C ARG A 281 11.64 -19.00 -5.96
N PRO A 282 12.47 -18.54 -6.90
CA PRO A 282 12.00 -18.18 -8.23
C PRO A 282 11.45 -19.45 -8.91
N GLY A 283 10.27 -19.36 -9.52
CA GLY A 283 9.81 -20.36 -10.49
C GLY A 283 8.89 -21.47 -9.96
N ARG A 284 7.60 -21.16 -9.86
CA ARG A 284 6.59 -22.02 -10.50
C ARG A 284 5.63 -21.08 -11.19
N ALA A 285 6.01 -20.68 -12.40
CA ALA A 285 5.12 -20.02 -13.33
C ALA A 285 3.83 -20.85 -13.37
N GLU A 286 2.75 -20.22 -12.93
CA GLU A 286 1.40 -20.70 -13.05
C GLU A 286 1.19 -20.93 -14.55
N ARG A 287 1.25 -22.20 -14.97
CA ARG A 287 0.85 -22.61 -16.32
C ARG A 287 -0.64 -22.29 -16.40
N THR A 288 -0.95 -21.07 -16.84
CA THR A 288 -2.28 -20.67 -17.26
C THR A 288 -2.67 -21.65 -18.37
N ARG A 289 -3.56 -22.59 -18.05
CA ARG A 289 -4.25 -23.38 -19.08
C ARG A 289 -4.97 -22.36 -19.97
N PRO A 290 -4.83 -22.39 -21.30
CA PRO A 290 -5.61 -21.52 -22.17
C PRO A 290 -7.08 -21.92 -22.03
N THR A 291 -7.87 -21.05 -21.41
CA THR A 291 -9.33 -21.12 -21.50
C THR A 291 -9.69 -20.89 -22.97
N LYS A 292 -10.23 -21.93 -23.60
CA LYS A 292 -10.75 -21.96 -24.97
C LYS A 292 -11.70 -20.77 -25.15
N GLN A 293 -11.27 -19.75 -25.90
CA GLN A 293 -12.13 -18.65 -26.35
C GLN A 293 -13.29 -19.23 -27.17
N ALA A 294 -14.51 -19.07 -26.65
CA ALA A 294 -15.71 -19.15 -27.46
C ALA A 294 -15.75 -17.90 -28.37
N ARG A 295 -15.82 -18.11 -29.68
CA ARG A 295 -16.06 -17.05 -30.67
C ARG A 295 -17.51 -16.57 -30.55
N PRO A 296 -17.77 -15.26 -30.51
CA PRO A 296 -19.07 -14.69 -30.87
C PRO A 296 -19.10 -14.31 -32.36
N ASP A 297 -20.32 -14.20 -32.88
CA ASP A 297 -20.76 -13.58 -34.14
C ASP A 297 -21.10 -14.51 -35.32
N GLU A 298 -22.40 -14.81 -35.43
CA GLU A 298 -23.11 -14.82 -36.71
C GLU A 298 -24.60 -14.47 -36.48
N GLN A 299 -24.89 -13.18 -36.35
CA GLN A 299 -26.21 -12.61 -36.54
C GLN A 299 -26.12 -11.53 -37.61
N GLY A 300 -26.85 -11.76 -38.72
CA GLY A 300 -27.23 -10.69 -39.63
C GLY A 300 -26.94 -10.97 -41.10
N ARG A 301 -27.87 -11.64 -41.80
CA ARG A 301 -28.22 -11.27 -43.19
C ARG A 301 -29.73 -11.45 -43.45
N PRO A 302 -30.38 -10.52 -44.17
CA PRO A 302 -31.82 -10.51 -44.39
C PRO A 302 -32.24 -11.33 -45.62
N ASN A 303 -33.53 -11.62 -45.63
CA ASN A 303 -34.33 -12.36 -46.61
C ASN A 303 -34.45 -11.60 -47.95
N GLU A 304 -34.20 -12.25 -49.10
CA GLU A 304 -34.60 -11.77 -50.43
C GLU A 304 -34.97 -12.95 -51.37
N GLN A 305 -36.27 -13.23 -51.41
CA GLN A 305 -37.15 -13.44 -52.57
C GLN A 305 -36.78 -14.36 -53.78
N ALA A 306 -37.78 -15.21 -54.09
CA ALA A 306 -38.32 -15.58 -55.41
C ALA A 306 -37.72 -16.76 -56.24
N ARG A 307 -38.57 -17.80 -56.41
CA ARG A 307 -38.64 -18.81 -57.49
C ARG A 307 -39.06 -18.17 -58.85
N PRO A 308 -39.14 -18.85 -60.03
CA PRO A 308 -39.13 -20.32 -60.34
C PRO A 308 -38.34 -20.78 -61.61
N ASP A 309 -38.29 -22.12 -61.80
CA ASP A 309 -38.23 -22.96 -63.02
C ASP A 309 -37.31 -22.64 -64.22
N ASP A 310 -36.44 -23.60 -64.58
CA ASP A 310 -36.36 -24.17 -65.96
C ASP A 310 -35.58 -25.52 -65.98
N PRO A 311 -35.98 -26.54 -66.76
CA PRO A 311 -35.34 -27.85 -66.82
C PRO A 311 -34.40 -28.02 -68.03
N ALA A 312 -33.60 -29.10 -67.97
CA ALA A 312 -32.90 -29.75 -69.08
C ALA A 312 -31.54 -29.19 -69.55
N ARG A 313 -30.50 -30.06 -69.43
CA ARG A 313 -29.50 -30.49 -70.44
C ARG A 313 -28.23 -31.00 -69.71
N SER A 314 -28.08 -32.31 -69.49
CA SER A 314 -27.48 -33.31 -70.39
C SER A 314 -25.94 -33.48 -70.26
N GLY A 315 -25.51 -34.27 -69.26
CA GLY A 315 -24.43 -35.30 -69.25
C GLY A 315 -22.95 -34.93 -69.48
N PRO A 316 -21.99 -35.88 -69.30
CA PRO A 316 -22.06 -37.13 -68.52
C PRO A 316 -20.79 -37.47 -67.67
N ALA A 317 -20.95 -38.53 -66.86
CA ALA A 317 -19.95 -39.57 -66.50
C ALA A 317 -18.90 -39.34 -65.39
N SER A 318 -19.11 -40.01 -64.25
CA SER A 318 -18.25 -41.07 -63.65
C SER A 318 -18.68 -41.30 -62.19
N ALA A 319 -19.47 -42.33 -61.88
CA ALA A 319 -19.06 -43.70 -61.55
C ALA A 319 -18.31 -43.83 -60.20
N GLY A 320 -19.04 -44.22 -59.14
CA GLY A 320 -18.50 -44.68 -57.85
C GLY A 320 -19.64 -45.12 -56.92
N PRO A 321 -19.61 -46.32 -56.30
CA PRO A 321 -20.82 -47.09 -55.99
C PRO A 321 -21.49 -46.74 -54.65
N SER A 322 -22.80 -46.84 -54.69
CA SER A 322 -23.77 -46.82 -53.59
C SER A 322 -23.66 -48.06 -52.68
N VAL A 323 -23.70 -47.82 -51.36
CA VAL A 323 -24.08 -48.83 -50.35
C VAL A 323 -25.34 -48.31 -49.63
N PRO A 324 -26.43 -49.09 -49.54
CA PRO A 324 -27.67 -48.67 -48.89
C PRO A 324 -27.68 -49.03 -47.40
N VAL A 325 -28.17 -48.13 -46.54
CA VAL A 325 -28.54 -48.44 -45.14
C VAL A 325 -30.01 -48.03 -44.94
N PRO A 326 -30.87 -48.91 -44.38
CA PRO A 326 -32.33 -48.75 -44.34
C PRO A 326 -32.82 -47.75 -43.27
N PRO A 327 -34.09 -47.30 -43.34
CA PRO A 327 -34.67 -46.41 -42.35
C PRO A 327 -35.15 -47.20 -41.11
N ASP A 328 -34.92 -46.67 -39.92
CA ASP A 328 -35.50 -47.19 -38.67
C ASP A 328 -36.77 -46.39 -38.32
N PRO A 329 -37.93 -47.03 -38.06
CA PRO A 329 -39.21 -46.38 -37.80
C PRO A 329 -39.49 -46.24 -36.29
N GLY A 330 -39.83 -45.04 -35.81
CA GLY A 330 -40.26 -44.87 -34.41
C GLY A 330 -40.45 -43.43 -33.92
N LEU A 331 -41.69 -42.94 -34.07
CA LEU A 331 -42.48 -41.91 -33.34
C LEU A 331 -41.95 -41.31 -32.00
N PRO A 332 -42.53 -40.20 -31.44
CA PRO A 332 -43.52 -39.24 -31.95
C PRO A 332 -43.20 -37.74 -31.70
N LEU A 333 -43.99 -36.86 -32.34
CA LEU A 333 -44.03 -35.39 -32.20
C LEU A 333 -44.52 -34.90 -30.82
N PRO A 334 -44.03 -33.77 -30.29
CA PRO A 334 -44.75 -32.95 -29.32
C PRO A 334 -45.44 -31.74 -29.99
N GLY A 335 -46.67 -31.47 -29.57
CA GLY A 335 -47.61 -30.48 -30.13
C GLY A 335 -47.33 -29.00 -29.82
N PRO A 336 -48.25 -28.10 -30.21
CA PRO A 336 -48.02 -26.65 -30.30
C PRO A 336 -48.05 -25.90 -28.94
N PRO A 337 -47.43 -24.70 -28.87
CA PRO A 337 -47.25 -23.96 -27.62
C PRO A 337 -48.52 -23.22 -27.16
N GLY A 338 -48.76 -23.25 -25.84
CA GLY A 338 -49.83 -22.47 -25.17
C GLY A 338 -49.45 -21.00 -24.92
N PRO A 339 -50.44 -20.12 -24.67
CA PRO A 339 -50.29 -18.67 -24.76
C PRO A 339 -49.72 -17.98 -23.50
N VAL A 340 -49.06 -16.84 -23.76
CA VAL A 340 -48.47 -15.87 -22.82
C VAL A 340 -49.55 -15.02 -22.14
N PRO A 341 -49.48 -14.74 -20.82
CA PRO A 341 -50.22 -13.64 -20.21
C PRO A 341 -49.39 -12.36 -20.04
N GLN A 342 -49.99 -11.25 -20.45
CA GLN A 342 -49.48 -9.88 -20.41
C GLN A 342 -49.46 -9.24 -19.01
N ALA A 343 -48.71 -8.14 -18.93
CA ALA A 343 -48.45 -7.26 -17.80
C ALA A 343 -49.69 -6.60 -17.16
N VAL A 344 -49.57 -6.24 -15.88
CA VAL A 344 -50.36 -5.14 -15.28
C VAL A 344 -49.47 -4.26 -14.40
N SER A 345 -49.33 -3.01 -14.86
CA SER A 345 -48.84 -1.85 -14.13
C SER A 345 -49.92 -1.32 -13.19
N ARG A 346 -49.58 -0.94 -11.95
CA ARG A 346 -50.44 -0.08 -11.11
C ARG A 346 -49.63 0.95 -10.33
N SER A 347 -49.72 2.18 -10.80
CA SER A 347 -49.54 3.42 -10.04
C SER A 347 -50.77 3.71 -9.17
N ALA A 348 -50.59 4.23 -7.95
CA ALA A 348 -51.31 5.40 -7.41
C ALA A 348 -51.00 5.63 -5.91
N ARG A 349 -50.48 6.83 -5.60
CA ARG A 349 -50.59 7.58 -4.31
C ARG A 349 -51.97 8.29 -4.27
N PRO A 350 -52.54 8.73 -3.11
CA PRO A 350 -52.12 9.93 -2.31
C PRO A 350 -52.32 9.81 -0.76
N ARG A 351 -51.41 10.35 0.09
CA ARG A 351 -51.41 11.64 0.86
C ARG A 351 -52.50 11.85 1.96
N THR A 352 -52.01 11.86 3.24
CA THR A 352 -52.24 12.82 4.38
C THR A 352 -53.63 13.00 5.02
N PRO A 353 -53.78 13.67 6.20
CA PRO A 353 -52.94 13.81 7.42
C PRO A 353 -53.78 13.64 8.74
N GLY A 354 -53.15 13.69 9.93
CA GLY A 354 -53.89 13.79 11.20
C GLY A 354 -53.01 14.16 12.39
N SER A 355 -53.12 15.40 12.84
CA SER A 355 -52.55 16.02 14.03
C SER A 355 -53.57 16.05 15.18
N HIS A 356 -53.10 15.85 16.42
CA HIS A 356 -53.50 16.46 17.71
C HIS A 356 -53.35 15.41 18.85
N ASP A 357 -52.39 15.52 19.78
CA ASP A 357 -52.26 16.40 20.98
C ASP A 357 -52.91 15.76 22.24
N PRO A 358 -52.70 16.24 23.48
CA PRO A 358 -51.60 15.87 24.38
C PRO A 358 -52.06 15.25 25.72
N SER A 359 -51.10 14.80 26.53
CA SER A 359 -51.18 14.69 28.01
C SER A 359 -49.78 14.73 28.60
#